data_AF-A0A8J3HXX4-F1
#
_entry.id   AF-A0A8J3HXX4-F1
#
_cell.length_a   1.000
_cell.length_b   1.000
_cell.length_c   1.000
_cell.angle_alpha   90.00
_cell.angle_beta   90.00
_cell.angle_gamma   90.00
#
_symmetry.space_group_name_H-M   'P 1'
#
loop_
_entity.id
_entity.type
_entity.pdbx_description
1 polymer ?
#
loop_
_entity_poly.entity_id
_entity_poly.type
_entity_poly.pdbx_seq_one_letter_code
_entity_poly.pdbx_strand_id
1 'polypeptide(L)'
;MDANNQNINDSLTEPVDVRNRRKSAPVAPPRGERRGIGPGCFIGTIVLVLLLGMVAGVIGSVLYADSMAAKAPITTTKADPNQALVVQLSDDLLTQVATKQLKSATTPGTITNLKVSTPQDGQLVMTGDDQLSFLGIPITRSFRVTMQPYIDACKAKVRVLSVDTGGVPVTGLVDSLEETVNSQLNVDLSSLLNGFSYCATGVSTNSKGMTVSYSVTTK
;
A
#
# COMPACT_ATOMS: atom_id res chain seq x y z
N MET A 1 4.69 24.50 -56.13
CA MET A 1 5.32 25.15 -54.97
C MET A 1 5.27 24.16 -53.82
N ASP A 2 6.21 23.27 -53.51
CA ASP A 2 7.47 22.78 -54.07
C ASP A 2 7.68 21.41 -53.37
N ALA A 3 7.90 20.32 -54.10
CA ALA A 3 9.19 19.63 -54.24
C ALA A 3 9.84 19.23 -52.89
N ASN A 4 9.90 17.94 -52.52
CA ASN A 4 10.90 16.94 -52.98
C ASN A 4 11.95 16.71 -51.87
N ASN A 5 12.09 15.47 -51.37
CA ASN A 5 13.43 14.86 -51.28
C ASN A 5 13.35 13.34 -51.01
N GLN A 6 13.69 12.58 -52.05
CA GLN A 6 14.08 11.18 -51.99
C GLN A 6 15.49 11.07 -51.39
N ASN A 7 15.81 9.99 -50.68
CA ASN A 7 17.15 9.46 -50.79
C ASN A 7 17.15 7.92 -50.74
N ILE A 8 17.54 7.39 -51.89
CA ILE A 8 17.86 6.02 -52.23
C ILE A 8 19.34 5.83 -51.89
N ASN A 9 19.74 4.68 -51.35
CA ASN A 9 21.09 4.17 -51.58
C ASN A 9 21.05 2.64 -51.58
N ASP A 10 21.10 2.12 -52.79
CA ASP A 10 21.59 0.80 -53.17
C ASP A 10 23.00 0.54 -52.62
N SER A 11 23.27 -0.70 -52.21
CA SER A 11 24.55 -1.30 -52.56
C SER A 11 24.46 -2.82 -52.57
N LEU A 12 24.44 -3.36 -53.78
CA LEU A 12 24.48 -4.76 -54.15
C LEU A 12 25.78 -4.98 -54.93
N THR A 13 26.79 -5.64 -54.35
CA THR A 13 27.97 -6.23 -55.00
C THR A 13 28.75 -6.94 -53.88
N GLU A 14 29.27 -8.17 -53.95
CA GLU A 14 29.71 -9.01 -55.07
C GLU A 14 30.06 -10.41 -54.48
N PRO A 15 29.89 -11.53 -55.21
CA PRO A 15 30.39 -12.84 -54.79
C PRO A 15 31.80 -13.09 -55.36
N VAL A 16 32.81 -13.22 -54.49
CA VAL A 16 34.19 -13.54 -54.90
C VAL A 16 34.64 -14.91 -54.39
N ASP A 17 34.60 -15.83 -55.35
CA ASP A 17 35.63 -16.77 -55.79
C ASP A 17 36.35 -17.75 -54.85
N VAL A 18 36.48 -18.93 -55.42
CA VAL A 18 36.96 -20.23 -54.99
C VAL A 18 38.44 -20.36 -55.32
N ARG A 19 39.27 -20.65 -54.29
CA ARG A 19 40.50 -21.47 -54.29
C ARG A 19 41.58 -20.85 -53.41
N ASN A 20 41.90 -21.50 -52.30
CA ASN A 20 43.25 -22.05 -52.20
C ASN A 20 43.34 -23.19 -51.18
N ARG A 21 43.67 -24.38 -51.69
CA ARG A 21 44.19 -25.50 -50.90
C ARG A 21 45.60 -25.14 -50.43
N ARG A 22 45.83 -25.10 -49.12
CA ARG A 22 47.08 -25.62 -48.56
C ARG A 22 46.76 -26.48 -47.35
N LYS A 23 47.11 -27.76 -47.50
CA LYS A 23 47.23 -28.74 -46.43
C LYS A 23 48.25 -28.20 -45.42
N SER A 24 47.77 -27.88 -44.22
CA SER A 24 48.59 -27.75 -43.03
C SER A 24 48.12 -28.85 -42.09
N ALA A 25 49.04 -29.74 -41.72
CA ALA A 25 48.77 -30.87 -40.84
C ALA A 25 48.07 -30.41 -39.53
N PRO A 26 47.18 -31.22 -38.94
CA PRO A 26 46.61 -30.89 -37.65
C PRO A 26 47.72 -30.97 -36.59
N VAL A 27 48.23 -29.81 -36.16
CA VAL A 27 49.01 -29.71 -34.92
C VAL A 27 48.04 -30.01 -33.80
N ALA A 28 48.20 -31.17 -33.17
CA ALA A 28 47.42 -31.56 -32.00
C ALA A 28 47.59 -30.47 -30.92
N PRO A 29 46.50 -29.92 -30.36
CA PRO A 29 46.62 -29.00 -29.25
C PRO A 29 47.27 -29.72 -28.06
N PRO A 30 48.12 -29.05 -27.27
CA PRO A 30 48.64 -29.62 -26.04
C PRO A 30 47.45 -30.07 -25.19
N ARG A 31 47.53 -31.31 -24.70
CA ARG A 31 46.51 -31.98 -23.92
C ARG A 31 46.33 -31.19 -22.62
N GLY A 32 45.45 -30.20 -22.66
CA GLY A 32 45.11 -29.36 -21.52
C GLY A 32 44.59 -30.25 -20.41
N GLU A 33 45.31 -30.24 -19.30
CA GLU A 33 44.96 -30.88 -18.05
C GLU A 33 43.57 -30.36 -17.65
N ARG A 34 42.53 -31.17 -17.91
CA ARG A 34 41.18 -30.93 -17.43
C ARG A 34 41.23 -31.07 -15.92
N ARG A 35 41.50 -29.96 -15.23
CA ARG A 35 41.21 -29.81 -13.80
C ARG A 35 39.72 -30.02 -13.64
N GLY A 36 39.35 -31.25 -13.32
CA GLY A 36 37.99 -31.62 -13.01
C GLY A 36 37.52 -30.75 -11.85
N ILE A 37 36.56 -29.86 -12.14
CA ILE A 37 35.74 -29.25 -11.11
C ILE A 37 35.03 -30.42 -10.44
N GLY A 38 35.54 -30.86 -9.29
CA GLY A 38 35.01 -32.00 -8.58
C GLY A 38 33.52 -31.80 -8.30
N PRO A 39 32.70 -32.85 -8.40
CA PRO A 39 31.24 -32.77 -8.21
C PRO A 39 30.82 -32.29 -6.80
N GLY A 40 31.75 -32.13 -5.86
CA GLY A 40 31.50 -31.62 -4.50
C GLY A 40 31.16 -30.13 -4.41
N CYS A 41 31.55 -29.28 -5.37
CA CYS A 41 31.27 -27.84 -5.29
C CYS A 41 29.82 -27.50 -5.66
N PHE A 42 29.23 -28.25 -6.59
CA PHE A 42 27.83 -28.06 -7.01
C PHE A 42 26.83 -28.49 -5.94
N ILE A 43 27.15 -29.52 -5.14
CA ILE A 43 26.29 -29.95 -4.03
C ILE A 43 26.29 -28.88 -2.93
N GLY A 44 27.46 -28.28 -2.64
CA GLY A 44 27.57 -27.19 -1.67
C GLY A 44 26.75 -25.96 -2.05
N THR A 45 26.77 -25.55 -3.32
CA THR A 45 25.99 -24.40 -3.80
C THR A 45 24.48 -24.70 -3.80
N ILE A 46 24.05 -25.91 -4.17
CA ILE A 46 22.63 -26.31 -4.13
C ILE A 46 22.11 -26.29 -2.69
N VAL A 47 22.87 -26.86 -1.74
CA VAL A 47 22.48 -26.86 -0.31
C VAL A 47 22.42 -25.44 0.24
N LEU A 48 23.38 -24.57 -0.12
CA LEU A 48 23.38 -23.17 0.30
C LEU A 48 22.15 -22.40 -0.23
N VAL A 49 21.82 -22.56 -1.51
CA VAL A 49 20.65 -21.90 -2.12
C VAL A 49 19.36 -22.41 -1.50
N LEU A 50 19.27 -23.70 -1.18
CA LEU A 50 18.10 -24.28 -0.52
C LEU A 50 17.94 -23.76 0.92
N LEU A 51 19.04 -23.63 1.67
CA LEU A 51 19.03 -23.05 3.01
C LEU A 51 18.63 -21.56 2.98
N LEU A 52 19.18 -20.77 2.06
CA LEU A 52 18.79 -19.37 1.88
C LEU A 52 17.32 -19.26 1.47
N GLY A 53 16.84 -20.14 0.60
CA GLY A 53 15.43 -20.22 0.21
C GLY A 53 14.52 -20.55 1.38
N MET A 54 14.92 -21.46 2.27
CA MET A 54 14.16 -21.75 3.49
C MET A 54 14.15 -20.56 4.45
N VAL A 55 15.30 -19.91 4.70
CA VAL A 55 15.36 -18.74 5.58
C VAL A 55 14.51 -17.60 5.02
N ALA A 56 14.63 -17.31 3.72
CA ALA A 56 13.80 -16.32 3.05
C ALA A 56 12.31 -16.69 3.09
N GLY A 57 11.99 -17.98 2.91
CA GLY A 57 10.63 -18.51 3.02
C GLY A 57 10.05 -18.32 4.41
N VAL A 58 10.81 -18.65 5.47
CA VAL A 58 10.39 -18.47 6.86
C VAL A 58 10.20 -16.99 7.18
N ILE A 59 11.17 -16.15 6.85
CA ILE A 59 11.07 -14.69 7.07
C ILE A 59 9.86 -14.12 6.32
N GLY A 60 9.70 -14.49 5.05
CA GLY A 60 8.55 -14.07 4.24
C GLY A 60 7.21 -14.53 4.83
N SER A 61 7.15 -15.76 5.35
CA SER A 61 5.96 -16.30 6.00
C SER A 61 5.61 -15.55 7.29
N VAL A 62 6.62 -15.22 8.10
CA VAL A 62 6.45 -14.46 9.34
C VAL A 62 6.00 -13.03 9.05
N LEU A 63 6.64 -12.34 8.11
CA LEU A 63 6.25 -10.99 7.69
C LEU A 63 4.84 -10.96 7.08
N TYR A 64 4.48 -11.99 6.30
CA TYR A 64 3.12 -12.12 5.76
C TYR A 64 2.08 -12.36 6.85
N ALA A 65 2.37 -13.26 7.80
CA ALA A 65 1.48 -13.53 8.93
C ALA A 65 1.29 -12.29 9.80
N ASP A 66 2.35 -11.53 10.06
CA ASP A 66 2.30 -10.28 10.82
C ASP A 66 1.50 -9.19 10.07
N SER A 67 1.63 -9.10 8.74
CA SER A 67 0.83 -8.18 7.92
C SER A 67 -0.67 -8.50 7.90
N MET A 68 -1.05 -9.74 8.24
CA MET A 68 -2.43 -10.22 8.29
C MET A 68 -3.02 -10.17 9.71
N ALA A 69 -2.19 -9.97 10.74
CA ALA A 69 -2.64 -9.92 12.11
C ALA A 69 -3.45 -8.64 12.34
N ALA A 70 -4.72 -8.79 12.75
CA ALA A 70 -5.55 -7.67 13.16
C ALA A 70 -4.89 -6.94 14.34
N LYS A 71 -4.75 -5.61 14.25
CA LYS A 71 -4.18 -4.81 15.33
C LYS A 71 -5.13 -4.87 16.53
N ALA A 72 -4.57 -5.05 17.73
CA ALA A 72 -5.36 -5.06 18.96
C ALA A 72 -6.11 -3.72 19.17
N PRO A 73 -7.36 -3.75 19.65
CA PRO A 73 -8.11 -2.54 19.96
C PRO A 73 -7.40 -1.68 21.00
N ILE A 74 -7.44 -0.36 20.84
CA ILE A 74 -7.00 0.61 21.85
C ILE A 74 -8.15 0.86 22.83
N THR A 75 -7.83 1.05 24.11
CA THR A 75 -8.82 1.52 25.09
C THR A 75 -9.30 2.92 24.72
N THR A 76 -10.60 3.07 24.47
CA THR A 76 -11.20 4.36 24.13
C THR A 76 -11.67 5.08 25.39
N THR A 77 -11.29 6.35 25.54
CA THR A 77 -11.79 7.18 26.63
C THR A 77 -13.24 7.57 26.32
N LYS A 78 -14.16 7.17 27.20
CA LYS A 78 -15.57 7.55 27.08
C LYS A 78 -15.71 9.06 27.25
N ALA A 79 -16.55 9.64 26.41
CA ALA A 79 -16.99 11.04 26.47
C ALA A 79 -17.38 11.45 27.92
N ASP A 80 -16.68 12.43 28.50
CA ASP A 80 -16.92 12.97 29.86
C ASP A 80 -18.25 13.75 29.93
N PRO A 81 -19.20 13.47 30.83
CA PRO A 81 -20.46 14.23 30.90
C PRO A 81 -20.30 15.76 31.08
N ASN A 82 -19.16 16.26 31.56
CA ASN A 82 -18.88 17.70 31.76
C ASN A 82 -18.19 18.38 30.56
N GLN A 83 -18.46 17.93 29.33
CA GLN A 83 -17.88 18.50 28.12
C GLN A 83 -18.33 19.95 27.86
N ALA A 84 -17.37 20.80 27.49
CA ALA A 84 -17.63 22.18 27.08
C ALA A 84 -18.08 22.29 25.61
N LEU A 85 -17.65 21.35 24.75
CA LEU A 85 -18.02 21.30 23.34
C LEU A 85 -18.14 19.85 22.85
N VAL A 86 -19.16 19.60 22.03
CA VAL A 86 -19.41 18.29 21.40
C VAL A 86 -19.51 18.48 19.89
N VAL A 87 -18.73 17.73 19.13
CA VAL A 87 -18.76 17.74 17.67
C VAL A 87 -19.25 16.38 17.19
N GLN A 88 -20.39 16.37 16.51
CA GLN A 88 -20.94 15.17 15.90
C GLN A 88 -20.67 15.17 14.40
N LEU A 89 -20.02 14.11 13.93
CA LEU A 89 -19.69 13.83 12.54
C LEU A 89 -20.62 12.71 12.05
N SER A 90 -21.49 13.01 11.10
CA SER A 90 -22.38 12.00 10.51
C SER A 90 -21.61 11.03 9.63
N ASP A 91 -22.15 9.82 9.46
CA ASP A 91 -21.62 8.82 8.53
C ASP A 91 -21.47 9.37 7.10
N ASP A 92 -22.40 10.24 6.66
CA ASP A 92 -22.34 10.88 5.34
C ASP A 92 -21.15 11.85 5.21
N LEU A 93 -20.90 12.66 6.25
CA LEU A 93 -19.77 13.58 6.26
C LEU A 93 -18.45 12.80 6.29
N LEU A 94 -18.38 11.75 7.12
CA LEU A 94 -17.22 10.85 7.18
C LEU A 94 -16.97 10.19 5.82
N THR A 95 -18.04 9.77 5.14
CA THR A 95 -17.97 9.20 3.78
C THR A 95 -17.42 10.21 2.77
N GLN A 96 -17.89 11.45 2.80
CA GLN A 96 -17.41 12.51 1.90
C GLN A 96 -15.93 12.84 2.15
N VAL A 97 -15.52 12.96 3.42
CA VAL A 97 -14.12 13.17 3.78
C VAL A 97 -13.27 12.02 3.27
N ALA A 98 -13.65 10.76 3.57
CA ALA A 98 -12.92 9.59 3.10
C ALA A 98 -12.84 9.51 1.57
N THR A 99 -13.93 9.84 0.87
CA THR A 99 -13.97 9.85 -0.61
C THR A 99 -13.00 10.88 -1.19
N LYS A 100 -12.96 12.08 -0.62
CA LYS A 100 -12.04 13.13 -1.08
C LYS A 100 -10.58 12.72 -0.90
N GLN A 101 -10.26 12.05 0.20
CA GLN A 101 -8.89 11.66 0.55
C GLN A 101 -8.40 10.45 -0.24
N LEU A 102 -9.25 9.46 -0.46
CA LEU A 102 -8.88 8.29 -1.28
C LEU A 102 -8.64 8.66 -2.74
N LYS A 103 -9.30 9.71 -3.25
CA LYS A 103 -9.00 10.28 -4.57
C LYS A 103 -7.60 10.93 -4.65
N SER A 104 -7.08 11.44 -3.54
CA SER A 104 -5.72 12.01 -3.48
C SER A 104 -4.62 10.98 -3.16
N ALA A 105 -5.00 9.78 -2.71
CA ALA A 105 -4.06 8.71 -2.46
C ALA A 105 -3.58 8.08 -3.78
N THR A 106 -2.28 7.86 -3.93
CA THR A 106 -1.67 7.12 -5.05
C THR A 106 -1.94 5.63 -4.90
N THR A 107 -3.18 5.22 -5.16
CA THR A 107 -3.56 3.81 -5.26
C THR A 107 -3.51 3.36 -6.72
N PRO A 108 -3.09 2.11 -7.01
CA PRO A 108 -3.00 1.59 -8.39
C PRO A 108 -4.35 1.32 -9.05
N GLY A 109 -5.47 1.55 -8.34
CA GLY A 109 -6.84 1.34 -8.82
C GLY A 109 -7.72 2.57 -8.65
N THR A 110 -9.00 2.44 -9.01
CA THR A 110 -10.03 3.46 -8.80
C THR A 110 -11.02 2.98 -7.74
N ILE A 111 -11.10 3.73 -6.63
CA ILE A 111 -12.04 3.42 -5.55
C ILE A 111 -13.41 4.04 -5.86
N THR A 112 -14.45 3.22 -5.79
CA THR A 112 -15.85 3.56 -6.04
C THR A 112 -16.75 3.03 -4.92
N ASN A 113 -18.01 3.47 -4.86
CA ASN A 113 -19.01 3.02 -3.88
C ASN A 113 -18.56 3.12 -2.41
N LEU A 114 -17.72 4.11 -2.10
CA LEU A 114 -17.21 4.28 -0.75
C LEU A 114 -18.35 4.64 0.20
N LYS A 115 -18.39 3.96 1.34
CA LYS A 115 -19.31 4.23 2.44
C LYS A 115 -18.61 4.05 3.77
N VAL A 116 -18.74 5.02 4.65
CA VAL A 116 -18.35 4.92 6.05
C VAL A 116 -19.61 4.70 6.88
N SER A 117 -19.52 3.81 7.85
CA SER A 117 -20.62 3.47 8.76
C SER A 117 -20.09 3.23 10.16
N THR A 118 -20.98 3.34 11.13
CA THR A 118 -20.70 3.15 12.56
C THR A 118 -21.54 2.00 13.12
N PRO A 119 -21.26 0.74 12.71
CA PRO A 119 -22.13 -0.39 13.00
C PRO A 119 -22.10 -0.83 14.48
N GLN A 120 -21.04 -0.48 15.21
CA GLN A 120 -20.85 -0.83 16.62
C GLN A 120 -20.22 0.33 17.38
N ASP A 121 -20.54 0.42 18.67
CA ASP A 121 -19.94 1.41 19.57
C ASP A 121 -18.42 1.20 19.63
N GLY A 122 -17.67 2.27 19.40
CA GLY A 122 -16.21 2.27 19.35
C GLY A 122 -15.59 1.83 18.03
N GLN A 123 -16.37 1.57 16.96
CA GLN A 123 -15.83 1.21 15.65
C GLN A 123 -16.41 2.05 14.50
N LEU A 124 -15.53 2.26 13.51
CA LEU A 124 -15.83 2.82 12.21
C LEU A 124 -15.57 1.74 11.17
N VAL A 125 -16.49 1.54 10.23
CA VAL A 125 -16.34 0.58 9.15
C VAL A 125 -16.48 1.31 7.83
N MET A 126 -15.42 1.26 7.02
CA MET A 126 -15.38 1.80 5.68
C MET A 126 -15.43 0.65 4.67
N THR A 127 -16.36 0.70 3.74
CA THR A 127 -16.51 -0.26 2.65
C THR A 127 -16.44 0.47 1.32
N GLY A 128 -15.97 -0.21 0.28
CA GLY A 128 -15.98 0.31 -1.07
C GLY A 128 -15.52 -0.75 -2.07
N ASP A 129 -15.44 -0.35 -3.33
CA ASP A 129 -15.02 -1.19 -4.44
C ASP A 129 -13.75 -0.61 -5.07
N ASP A 130 -12.69 -1.41 -5.18
CA ASP A 130 -11.46 -1.08 -5.88
C ASP A 130 -11.48 -1.69 -7.29
N GLN A 131 -11.39 -0.82 -8.30
CA GLN A 131 -11.32 -1.19 -9.70
C GLN A 131 -9.87 -1.13 -10.19
N LEU A 132 -9.34 -2.30 -10.55
CA LEU A 132 -7.95 -2.49 -10.97
C LEU A 132 -7.95 -3.09 -12.37
N SER A 133 -7.00 -2.71 -13.22
CA SER A 133 -6.80 -3.36 -14.53
C SER A 133 -5.59 -4.28 -14.48
N PHE A 134 -5.80 -5.58 -14.61
CA PHE A 134 -4.71 -6.56 -14.71
C PHE A 134 -4.66 -7.09 -16.14
N LEU A 135 -3.55 -6.86 -16.85
CA LEU A 135 -3.37 -7.25 -18.26
C LEU A 135 -4.51 -6.75 -19.18
N GLY A 136 -5.02 -5.54 -18.91
CA GLY A 136 -6.11 -4.93 -19.69
C GLY A 136 -7.51 -5.45 -19.35
N ILE A 137 -7.65 -6.37 -18.39
CA ILE A 137 -8.94 -6.87 -17.91
C ILE A 137 -9.32 -6.09 -16.64
N PRO A 138 -10.48 -5.40 -16.61
CA PRO A 138 -10.95 -4.73 -15.41
C PRO A 138 -11.42 -5.76 -14.38
N ILE A 139 -10.93 -5.62 -13.15
CA ILE A 139 -11.28 -6.44 -12.00
C ILE A 139 -11.81 -5.49 -10.93
N THR A 140 -13.04 -5.72 -10.47
CA THR A 140 -13.63 -4.98 -9.34
C THR A 140 -13.57 -5.86 -8.10
N ARG A 141 -13.12 -5.30 -6.98
CA ARG A 141 -13.03 -6.01 -5.70
C ARG A 141 -13.60 -5.16 -4.58
N SER A 142 -14.49 -5.74 -3.79
CA SER A 142 -14.95 -5.07 -2.58
C SER A 142 -13.86 -5.15 -1.49
N PHE A 143 -13.78 -4.10 -0.69
CA PHE A 143 -12.95 -4.05 0.50
C PHE A 143 -13.73 -3.54 1.71
N ARG A 144 -13.26 -3.91 2.89
CA ARG A 144 -13.79 -3.52 4.19
C ARG A 144 -12.64 -3.19 5.14
N VAL A 145 -12.58 -1.93 5.57
CA VAL A 145 -11.63 -1.45 6.58
C VAL A 145 -12.40 -1.26 7.89
N THR A 146 -11.95 -1.94 8.95
CA THR A 146 -12.45 -1.70 10.31
C THR A 146 -11.45 -0.84 11.05
N MET A 147 -11.95 0.23 11.65
CA MET A 147 -11.20 1.30 12.28
C MET A 147 -11.74 1.57 13.68
N GLN A 148 -10.88 2.04 14.57
CA GLN A 148 -11.24 2.45 15.91
C GLN A 148 -10.78 3.87 16.17
N PRO A 149 -11.69 4.81 16.46
CA PRO A 149 -11.29 6.14 16.89
C PRO A 149 -10.78 6.11 18.33
N TYR A 150 -9.79 6.93 18.64
CA TYR A 150 -9.21 7.10 19.97
C TYR A 150 -8.74 8.55 20.16
N ILE A 151 -8.44 8.91 21.41
CA ILE A 151 -7.83 10.21 21.73
C ILE A 151 -6.36 9.99 22.04
N ASP A 152 -5.50 10.80 21.42
CA ASP A 152 -4.08 10.83 21.72
C ASP A 152 -3.57 12.27 21.68
N ALA A 153 -2.86 12.67 22.73
CA ALA A 153 -2.31 14.02 22.91
C ALA A 153 -3.32 15.14 22.54
N CYS A 154 -4.52 15.13 23.15
CA CYS A 154 -5.60 16.09 22.90
C CYS A 154 -6.20 16.10 21.49
N LYS A 155 -5.92 15.09 20.66
CA LYS A 155 -6.42 15.00 19.28
C LYS A 155 -7.20 13.72 19.06
N ALA A 156 -8.29 13.82 18.30
CA ALA A 156 -8.98 12.65 17.79
C ALA A 156 -8.14 12.00 16.69
N LYS A 157 -7.88 10.70 16.86
CA LYS A 157 -7.18 9.85 15.90
C LYS A 157 -8.01 8.61 15.62
N VAL A 158 -7.63 7.89 14.59
CA VAL A 158 -8.19 6.61 14.19
C VAL A 158 -7.03 5.62 14.01
N ARG A 159 -7.25 4.40 14.46
CA ARG A 159 -6.37 3.26 14.21
C ARG A 159 -7.09 2.26 13.34
N VAL A 160 -6.41 1.75 12.32
CA VAL A 160 -6.96 0.66 11.52
C VAL A 160 -6.79 -0.65 12.28
N LEU A 161 -7.89 -1.35 12.55
CA LEU A 161 -7.89 -2.64 13.23
C LEU A 161 -7.70 -3.79 12.25
N SER A 162 -8.40 -3.74 11.12
CA SER A 162 -8.33 -4.78 10.09
C SER A 162 -8.67 -4.21 8.73
N VAL A 163 -8.10 -4.82 7.70
CA VAL A 163 -8.46 -4.58 6.30
C VAL A 163 -8.76 -5.94 5.67
N ASP A 164 -9.98 -6.09 5.21
CA ASP A 164 -10.42 -7.24 4.44
C ASP A 164 -10.60 -6.81 2.98
N THR A 165 -9.81 -7.41 2.10
CA THR A 165 -9.74 -7.09 0.68
C THR A 165 -10.07 -8.31 -0.19
N GLY A 166 -10.80 -9.29 0.39
CA GLY A 166 -11.19 -10.49 -0.34
C GLY A 166 -10.01 -11.40 -0.67
N GLY A 167 -8.99 -11.46 0.20
CA GLY A 167 -7.90 -12.45 0.12
C GLY A 167 -6.58 -11.99 -0.50
N VAL A 168 -6.42 -10.70 -0.85
CA VAL A 168 -5.12 -10.16 -1.31
C VAL A 168 -4.64 -9.08 -0.35
N PRO A 169 -3.54 -9.28 0.39
CA PRO A 169 -3.02 -8.26 1.30
C PRO A 169 -2.67 -7.00 0.52
N VAL A 170 -3.33 -5.90 0.86
CA VAL A 170 -2.97 -4.58 0.33
C VAL A 170 -1.95 -3.97 1.29
N THR A 171 -0.73 -4.50 1.23
CA THR A 171 0.38 -4.01 2.04
C THR A 171 0.62 -2.53 1.72
N GLY A 172 0.51 -1.66 2.73
CA GLY A 172 0.75 -0.20 2.62
C GLY A 172 -0.51 0.67 2.52
N LEU A 173 -1.67 0.13 2.16
CA LEU A 173 -2.92 0.91 2.19
C LEU A 173 -3.30 1.29 3.62
N VAL A 174 -3.05 0.39 4.58
CA VAL A 174 -3.39 0.56 5.99
C VAL A 174 -2.71 1.78 6.60
N ASP A 175 -1.39 1.87 6.48
CA ASP A 175 -0.62 2.94 7.10
C ASP A 175 -0.86 4.29 6.41
N SER A 176 -0.96 4.29 5.08
CA SER A 176 -1.30 5.48 4.29
C SER A 176 -2.70 6.00 4.62
N LEU A 177 -3.68 5.10 4.78
CA LEU A 177 -5.03 5.44 5.18
C LEU A 177 -5.06 5.99 6.61
N GLU A 178 -4.39 5.32 7.55
CA GLU A 178 -4.32 5.74 8.95
C GLU A 178 -3.72 7.14 9.08
N GLU A 179 -2.60 7.41 8.42
CA GLU A 179 -1.95 8.73 8.40
C GLU A 179 -2.85 9.79 7.76
N THR A 180 -3.44 9.47 6.60
CA THR A 180 -4.32 10.41 5.88
C THR A 180 -5.54 10.77 6.71
N VAL A 181 -6.22 9.78 7.30
CA VAL A 181 -7.39 10.02 8.17
C VAL A 181 -6.99 10.82 9.40
N ASN A 182 -5.87 10.48 10.05
CA ASN A 182 -5.39 11.19 11.23
C ASN A 182 -5.02 12.64 10.96
N SER A 183 -4.47 12.94 9.78
CA SER A 183 -4.15 14.32 9.39
C SER A 183 -5.40 15.21 9.28
N GLN A 184 -6.53 14.64 8.84
CA GLN A 184 -7.78 15.37 8.58
C GLN A 184 -8.69 15.46 9.81
N LEU A 185 -8.60 14.49 10.72
CA LEU A 185 -9.33 14.54 12.00
C LEU A 185 -8.75 15.58 12.97
N ASN A 186 -7.53 16.05 12.71
CA ASN A 186 -6.95 17.19 13.41
C ASN A 186 -7.57 18.51 12.91
N VAL A 187 -8.85 18.72 13.23
CA VAL A 187 -9.57 19.95 12.93
C VAL A 187 -9.04 21.07 13.81
N ASP A 188 -8.57 22.17 13.21
CA ASP A 188 -8.19 23.36 13.97
C ASP A 188 -9.43 24.13 14.43
N LEU A 189 -9.97 23.71 15.56
CA LEU A 189 -11.09 24.37 16.23
C LEU A 189 -10.74 25.77 16.75
N SER A 190 -9.45 26.14 16.79
CA SER A 190 -9.02 27.49 17.17
C SER A 190 -9.58 28.56 16.23
N SER A 191 -9.91 28.17 14.99
CA SER A 191 -10.56 29.05 14.01
C SER A 191 -12.03 29.37 14.32
N LEU A 192 -12.69 28.59 15.18
CA LEU A 192 -14.11 28.80 15.52
C LEU A 192 -14.29 29.95 16.52
N LEU A 193 -13.48 29.98 17.59
CA LEU A 193 -13.49 31.06 18.57
C LEU A 193 -12.06 31.39 18.99
N ASN A 194 -11.64 32.61 18.67
CA ASN A 194 -10.34 33.13 19.07
C ASN A 194 -10.25 33.24 20.60
N GLY A 195 -9.07 33.00 21.16
CA GLY A 195 -8.80 33.11 22.60
C GLY A 195 -9.02 31.83 23.41
N PHE A 196 -9.49 30.75 22.78
CA PHE A 196 -9.67 29.45 23.41
C PHE A 196 -8.70 28.39 22.86
N SER A 197 -8.39 27.41 23.70
CA SER A 197 -7.71 26.17 23.35
C SER A 197 -8.67 25.01 23.56
N TYR A 198 -8.69 24.10 22.59
CA TYR A 198 -9.57 22.94 22.57
C TYR A 198 -8.72 21.69 22.72
N CYS A 199 -9.06 20.84 23.68
CA CYS A 199 -8.44 19.52 23.84
C CYS A 199 -9.53 18.46 23.69
N ALA A 200 -9.34 17.53 22.75
CA ALA A 200 -10.23 16.39 22.64
C ALA A 200 -10.07 15.50 23.88
N THR A 201 -11.16 15.20 24.56
CA THR A 201 -11.19 14.44 25.82
C THR A 201 -11.84 13.07 25.68
N GLY A 202 -12.67 12.87 24.64
CA GLY A 202 -13.34 11.61 24.41
C GLY A 202 -13.79 11.46 22.96
N VAL A 203 -13.95 10.21 22.55
CA VAL A 203 -14.54 9.88 21.27
C VAL A 203 -15.45 8.67 21.43
N SER A 204 -16.62 8.75 20.81
CA SER A 204 -17.59 7.65 20.78
C SER A 204 -18.18 7.54 19.39
N THR A 205 -18.57 6.33 19.00
CA THR A 205 -19.38 6.12 17.81
C THR A 205 -20.72 5.56 18.24
N ASN A 206 -21.76 5.88 17.48
CA ASN A 206 -23.10 5.32 17.62
C ASN A 206 -23.69 5.15 16.21
N SER A 207 -24.90 4.62 16.08
CA SER A 207 -25.55 4.39 14.77
C SER A 207 -25.78 5.63 13.89
N LYS A 208 -25.49 6.84 14.38
CA LYS A 208 -25.60 8.10 13.63
C LYS A 208 -24.25 8.68 13.21
N GLY A 209 -23.14 8.11 13.68
CA GLY A 209 -21.79 8.57 13.35
C GLY A 209 -20.86 8.66 14.56
N MET A 210 -19.85 9.52 14.43
CA MET A 210 -18.81 9.73 15.44
C MET A 210 -19.03 11.01 16.21
N THR A 211 -18.92 10.94 17.53
CA THR A 211 -19.00 12.09 18.44
C THR A 211 -17.66 12.30 19.09
N VAL A 212 -17.11 13.50 18.97
CA VAL A 212 -15.86 13.93 19.60
C VAL A 212 -16.15 15.00 20.64
N SER A 213 -15.60 14.79 21.81
CA SER A 213 -15.80 15.56 23.03
C SER A 213 -14.60 16.45 23.28
N TYR A 214 -14.80 17.73 23.61
CA TYR A 214 -13.71 18.67 23.87
C TYR A 214 -13.86 19.39 25.20
N SER A 215 -12.73 19.54 25.91
CA SER A 215 -12.57 20.54 26.96
C SER A 215 -12.08 21.85 26.36
N VAL A 216 -12.53 22.96 26.93
CA VAL A 216 -12.19 24.31 26.48
C VAL A 216 -11.47 25.05 27.60
N THR A 217 -10.32 25.63 27.30
CA THR A 217 -9.57 26.50 28.22
C THR A 217 -9.27 27.82 27.54
N THR A 218 -9.25 28.92 28.29
CA THR A 218 -8.75 30.21 27.77
C THR A 218 -7.24 30.14 27.58
N LYS A 219 -6.74 30.73 26.49
CA LYS A 219 -5.29 30.93 26.28
C LYS A 219 -4.74 32.02 27.19
#